data_AF-A0AAD9QJ36-F1
#
_entry.id   AF-A0AAD9QJ36-F1
#
_cell.length_a   1.000
_cell.length_b   1.000
_cell.length_c   1.000
_cell.angle_alpha   90.00
_cell.angle_beta   90.00
_cell.angle_gamma   90.00
#
_symmetry.space_group_name_H-M   'P 1'
#
loop_
_entity.id
_entity.type
_entity.pdbx_description
1 polymer ?
#
loop_
_entity_poly.entity_id
_entity_poly.type
_entity_poly.pdbx_seq_one_letter_code
_entity_poly.pdbx_strand_id
1 'polypeptide(L)'
;MRLVVATCALGMGVDIPDVELIIHYGIPTEIESYVQEIGRGGRDGRACDALLYYKPYHLSHCEKDMRQYVKGTNCRRKELLKHFKEKEASLDVMHKCCDFCTQLCKCQGDECVVQLEAQENVDARLPVESLSRTVESEESELFIELLTDIDKLGTYETLGSDLILEIAGKLEYIFLADYLIEHFPIFNPHLANDILLAVKDIFNDISEESAYMTMDFEPYFEDDPLLLGAAYCSNISESSSDDNDSLQ
;
A
#
# COMPACT_ATOMS: atom_id res chain seq x y z
N MET A 1 20.91 -20.91 6.73
CA MET A 1 20.74 -19.44 6.78
C MET A 1 19.29 -19.19 7.17
N ARG A 2 18.97 -18.25 8.08
CA ARG A 2 17.59 -18.09 8.60
C ARG A 2 16.89 -16.81 8.13
N LEU A 3 17.67 -15.81 7.70
CA LEU A 3 17.18 -14.52 7.22
C LEU A 3 18.16 -14.00 6.17
N VAL A 4 17.62 -13.44 5.11
CA VAL A 4 18.38 -12.70 4.10
C VAL A 4 17.69 -11.35 3.96
N VAL A 5 18.48 -10.28 4.06
CA VAL A 5 18.00 -8.92 3.75
C VAL A 5 18.57 -8.56 2.39
N ALA A 6 17.68 -8.19 1.48
CA ALA A 6 18.00 -7.93 0.08
C ALA A 6 17.31 -6.66 -0.41
N THR A 7 17.96 -5.94 -1.32
CA THR A 7 17.32 -4.90 -2.14
C THR A 7 17.01 -5.47 -3.53
N CYS A 8 16.24 -4.75 -4.34
CA CYS A 8 15.93 -5.10 -5.73
C CYS A 8 17.19 -5.40 -6.60
N ALA A 9 18.39 -4.96 -6.18
CA ALA A 9 19.66 -5.25 -6.82
C ALA A 9 20.14 -6.72 -6.67
N LEU A 10 19.50 -7.55 -5.84
CA LEU A 10 19.81 -8.98 -5.69
C LEU A 10 19.16 -9.87 -6.79
N GLY A 11 18.76 -9.25 -7.90
CA GLY A 11 17.86 -9.80 -8.91
C GLY A 11 18.34 -11.02 -9.71
N MET A 12 19.65 -11.31 -9.82
CA MET A 12 20.14 -12.40 -10.67
C MET A 12 21.16 -13.28 -9.95
N GLY A 13 20.80 -14.53 -9.62
CA GLY A 13 21.76 -15.56 -9.20
C GLY A 13 21.57 -16.16 -7.80
N VAL A 14 20.63 -15.65 -6.99
CA VAL A 14 20.29 -16.27 -5.70
C VAL A 14 19.11 -17.21 -5.88
N ASP A 15 19.40 -18.50 -5.84
CA ASP A 15 18.42 -19.60 -5.82
C ASP A 15 18.48 -20.29 -4.45
N ILE A 16 17.57 -19.90 -3.56
CA ILE A 16 17.42 -20.50 -2.24
C ILE A 16 16.10 -21.30 -2.30
N PRO A 17 16.16 -22.63 -2.33
CA PRO A 17 14.98 -23.46 -2.63
C PRO A 17 13.94 -23.49 -1.49
N ASP A 18 14.37 -23.27 -0.25
CA ASP A 18 13.61 -23.45 0.99
C ASP A 18 13.12 -22.15 1.63
N VAL A 19 12.77 -21.14 0.81
CA VAL A 19 12.20 -19.88 1.30
C VAL A 19 10.73 -20.06 1.62
N GLU A 20 10.38 -19.99 2.91
CA GLU A 20 9.02 -20.15 3.45
C GLU A 20 8.29 -18.81 3.67
N LEU A 21 9.03 -17.71 3.74
CA LEU A 21 8.47 -16.37 4.00
C LEU A 21 9.26 -15.30 3.25
N ILE A 22 8.55 -14.45 2.53
CA ILE A 22 9.07 -13.26 1.86
C ILE A 22 8.38 -12.05 2.47
N ILE A 23 9.19 -11.07 2.90
CA ILE A 23 8.69 -9.81 3.46
C ILE A 23 9.22 -8.68 2.61
N HIS A 24 8.30 -7.93 2.00
CA HIS A 24 8.58 -6.67 1.34
C HIS A 24 8.40 -5.54 2.33
N TYR A 25 9.48 -4.86 2.69
CA TYR A 25 9.45 -3.66 3.52
C TYR A 25 9.57 -2.42 2.65
N GLY A 26 8.42 -1.88 2.25
CA GLY A 26 8.28 -0.97 1.12
C GLY A 26 7.62 -1.67 -0.06
N ILE A 27 7.04 -0.89 -0.95
CA ILE A 27 6.31 -1.39 -2.12
C ILE A 27 7.20 -1.40 -3.36
N PRO A 28 7.20 -2.47 -4.15
CA PRO A 28 7.77 -2.43 -5.49
C PRO A 28 7.06 -1.40 -6.37
N THR A 29 7.80 -0.75 -7.26
CA THR A 29 7.26 0.23 -8.22
C THR A 29 6.27 -0.43 -9.19
N GLU A 30 6.63 -1.62 -9.67
CA GLU A 30 5.94 -2.37 -10.72
C GLU A 30 5.43 -3.71 -10.16
N ILE A 31 4.30 -4.19 -10.68
CA ILE A 31 3.69 -5.45 -10.24
C ILE A 31 4.51 -6.66 -10.73
N GLU A 32 5.19 -6.55 -11.86
CA GLU A 32 6.13 -7.54 -12.40
C GLU A 32 7.31 -7.76 -11.46
N SER A 33 7.86 -6.68 -10.93
CA SER A 33 8.95 -6.73 -9.95
C SER A 33 8.50 -7.47 -8.71
N TYR A 34 7.31 -7.13 -8.19
CA TYR A 34 6.72 -7.82 -7.04
C TYR A 34 6.56 -9.33 -7.30
N VAL A 35 6.01 -9.72 -8.46
CA VAL A 35 5.80 -11.13 -8.82
C VAL A 35 7.11 -11.89 -8.95
N GLN A 36 8.12 -11.27 -9.57
CA GLN A 36 9.45 -11.87 -9.70
C GLN A 36 10.11 -12.09 -8.33
N GLU A 37 9.93 -11.14 -7.40
CA GLU A 37 10.50 -11.18 -6.06
C GLU A 37 9.81 -12.24 -5.19
N ILE A 38 8.47 -12.27 -5.13
CA ILE A 38 7.73 -13.29 -4.38
C ILE A 38 7.88 -14.69 -5.01
N GLY A 39 8.15 -14.78 -6.32
CA GLY A 39 8.44 -16.03 -7.04
C GLY A 39 9.76 -16.72 -6.65
N ARG A 40 10.51 -16.16 -5.71
CA ARG A 40 11.67 -16.82 -5.07
C ARG A 40 11.25 -17.80 -3.96
N GLY A 41 10.04 -17.64 -3.44
CA GLY A 41 9.47 -18.45 -2.37
C GLY A 41 8.86 -19.76 -2.87
N GLY A 42 8.89 -20.80 -2.02
CA GLY A 42 8.19 -22.06 -2.28
C GLY A 42 8.66 -22.83 -3.50
N ARG A 43 9.93 -22.68 -3.91
CA ARG A 43 10.51 -23.39 -5.06
C ARG A 43 10.67 -24.89 -4.83
N ASP A 44 10.71 -25.31 -3.57
CA ASP A 44 10.69 -26.71 -3.13
C ASP A 44 9.28 -27.32 -3.08
N GLY A 45 8.24 -26.56 -3.48
CA GLY A 45 6.85 -27.00 -3.49
C GLY A 45 6.15 -26.92 -2.12
N ARG A 46 6.84 -26.47 -1.07
CA ARG A 46 6.20 -26.18 0.22
C ARG A 46 5.49 -24.84 0.15
N ALA A 47 4.49 -24.65 1.02
CA ALA A 47 3.79 -23.38 1.14
C ALA A 47 4.79 -22.28 1.52
N CYS A 48 4.66 -21.13 0.86
CA CYS A 48 5.44 -19.94 1.15
C CYS A 48 4.51 -18.74 1.21
N ASP A 49 4.72 -17.91 2.22
CA ASP A 49 3.96 -16.70 2.43
C ASP A 49 4.71 -15.50 1.86
N ALA A 50 3.97 -14.58 1.25
CA ALA A 50 4.47 -13.27 0.87
C ALA A 50 3.72 -12.22 1.70
N LEU A 51 4.44 -11.32 2.35
CA LEU A 51 3.90 -10.20 3.13
C LEU A 51 4.41 -8.90 2.52
N LEU A 52 3.50 -7.98 2.23
CA LEU A 52 3.82 -6.66 1.72
C LEU A 52 3.54 -5.61 2.80
N TYR A 53 4.55 -4.86 3.21
CA TYR A 53 4.41 -3.77 4.18
C TYR A 53 4.65 -2.43 3.49
N TYR A 54 3.67 -1.55 3.55
CA TYR A 54 3.75 -0.23 2.91
C TYR A 54 3.01 0.82 3.71
N LYS A 55 3.42 2.08 3.52
CA LYS A 55 2.70 3.27 3.96
C LYS A 55 2.06 3.95 2.74
N PRO A 56 0.97 4.72 2.88
CA PRO A 56 0.26 5.31 1.75
C PRO A 56 1.15 6.13 0.79
N TYR A 57 2.10 6.92 1.32
CA TYR A 57 3.05 7.70 0.49
C TYR A 57 3.97 6.85 -0.39
N HIS A 58 4.09 5.54 -0.14
CA HIS A 58 4.85 4.68 -1.05
C HIS A 58 4.10 4.46 -2.38
N LEU A 59 2.76 4.53 -2.38
CA LEU A 59 1.93 4.24 -3.55
C LEU A 59 2.04 5.28 -4.66
N SER A 60 2.39 6.52 -4.33
CA SER A 60 2.56 7.59 -5.32
C SER A 60 3.71 7.31 -6.29
N HIS A 61 4.72 6.54 -5.86
CA HIS A 61 5.82 6.07 -6.70
C HIS A 61 5.48 4.80 -7.50
N CYS A 62 4.33 4.18 -7.27
CA CYS A 62 3.94 2.95 -7.94
C CYS A 62 3.25 3.21 -9.27
N GLU A 63 3.43 2.27 -10.19
CA GLU A 63 2.60 2.19 -11.38
C GLU A 63 1.13 1.93 -11.04
N LYS A 64 0.26 2.24 -12.00
CA LYS A 64 -1.19 2.13 -11.84
C LYS A 64 -1.63 0.73 -11.38
N ASP A 65 -1.06 -0.31 -11.98
CA ASP A 65 -1.47 -1.68 -11.72
C ASP A 65 -1.03 -2.15 -10.33
N MET A 66 0.14 -1.72 -9.86
CA MET A 66 0.59 -1.99 -8.49
C MET A 66 -0.27 -1.25 -7.46
N ARG A 67 -0.63 0.02 -7.72
CA ARG A 67 -1.58 0.76 -6.86
C ARG A 67 -2.92 0.05 -6.78
N GLN A 68 -3.43 -0.43 -7.92
CA GLN A 68 -4.69 -1.16 -7.98
C GLN A 68 -4.61 -2.50 -7.25
N TYR A 69 -3.49 -3.23 -7.39
CA TYR A 69 -3.26 -4.49 -6.68
C TYR A 69 -3.32 -4.30 -5.17
N VAL A 70 -2.68 -3.26 -4.65
CA VAL A 70 -2.63 -2.97 -3.22
C VAL A 70 -3.96 -2.46 -2.68
N LYS A 71 -4.57 -1.48 -3.34
CA LYS A 71 -5.87 -0.90 -2.92
C LYS A 71 -7.07 -1.82 -3.19
N GLY A 72 -6.90 -2.85 -4.02
CA GLY A 72 -7.94 -3.78 -4.40
C GLY A 72 -8.40 -4.65 -3.24
N THR A 73 -9.68 -5.00 -3.23
CA THR A 73 -10.31 -5.89 -2.24
C THR A 73 -10.64 -7.29 -2.80
N ASN A 74 -10.16 -7.57 -4.01
CA ASN A 74 -10.33 -8.85 -4.68
C ASN A 74 -9.24 -9.84 -4.28
N CYS A 75 -9.43 -11.12 -4.63
CA CYS A 75 -8.40 -12.13 -4.47
C CYS A 75 -7.06 -11.67 -5.09
N ARG A 76 -6.02 -11.59 -4.26
CA ARG A 76 -4.67 -11.13 -4.67
C ARG A 76 -4.14 -11.93 -5.85
N ARG A 77 -4.28 -13.27 -5.81
CA ARG A 77 -3.84 -14.15 -6.90
C ARG A 77 -4.57 -13.87 -8.20
N LYS A 78 -5.88 -13.63 -8.15
CA LYS A 78 -6.65 -13.34 -9.37
C LYS A 78 -6.22 -12.01 -9.99
N GLU A 79 -5.97 -10.98 -9.17
CA GLU A 79 -5.46 -9.70 -9.69
C GLU A 79 -4.07 -9.85 -10.32
N LEU A 80 -3.16 -10.64 -9.70
CA LEU A 80 -1.86 -10.96 -10.31
C LEU A 80 -2.02 -11.70 -11.66
N LEU A 81 -2.83 -12.76 -11.71
CA LEU A 81 -3.03 -13.54 -12.95
C LEU A 81 -3.67 -12.69 -14.07
N LYS A 82 -4.61 -11.82 -13.69
CA LYS A 82 -5.27 -10.89 -14.61
C LYS A 82 -4.27 -9.93 -15.25
N HIS A 83 -3.29 -9.44 -14.50
CA HIS A 83 -2.21 -8.59 -15.03
C HIS A 83 -1.45 -9.28 -16.17
N PHE A 84 -1.07 -10.55 -15.97
CA PHE A 84 -0.37 -11.35 -16.97
C PHE A 84 -1.28 -11.95 -18.06
N LYS A 85 -2.58 -11.65 -18.02
CA LYS A 85 -3.59 -12.22 -18.94
C LYS A 85 -3.63 -13.74 -18.91
N GLU A 86 -3.30 -14.31 -17.76
CA GLU A 86 -3.32 -15.74 -17.50
C GLU A 86 -4.71 -16.18 -17.04
N LYS A 87 -5.00 -17.47 -17.23
CA LYS A 87 -6.28 -18.04 -16.81
C LYS A 87 -6.37 -18.06 -15.29
N GLU A 88 -7.56 -17.79 -14.76
CA GLU A 88 -7.82 -17.97 -13.34
C GLU A 88 -7.58 -19.43 -12.95
N ALA A 89 -6.65 -19.65 -12.02
CA ALA A 89 -6.51 -20.94 -11.36
C ALA A 89 -7.60 -21.05 -10.29
N SER A 90 -8.40 -22.12 -10.33
CA SER A 90 -9.28 -22.48 -9.22
C SER A 90 -8.43 -22.98 -8.05
N LEU A 91 -8.74 -22.53 -6.83
CA LEU A 91 -8.15 -23.11 -5.63
C LEU A 91 -9.14 -24.01 -4.95
N ASP A 92 -8.64 -25.18 -4.53
CA ASP A 92 -9.42 -26.13 -3.75
C ASP A 92 -9.74 -25.61 -2.35
N VAL A 93 -8.87 -24.74 -1.80
CA VAL A 93 -8.97 -24.24 -0.42
C VAL A 93 -8.72 -22.73 -0.35
N MET A 94 -9.78 -21.96 -0.06
CA MET A 94 -9.76 -20.50 -0.06
C MET A 94 -8.89 -19.87 1.04
N HIS A 95 -8.78 -20.46 2.24
CA HIS A 95 -7.96 -19.92 3.34
C HIS A 95 -6.44 -20.10 3.14
N LYS A 96 -6.04 -20.85 2.11
CA LYS A 96 -4.64 -20.98 1.69
C LYS A 96 -4.36 -20.18 0.42
N CYS A 97 -5.18 -19.18 0.11
CA CYS A 97 -5.01 -18.37 -1.10
C CYS A 97 -4.37 -17.02 -0.81
N CYS A 98 -5.13 -16.14 -0.16
CA CYS A 98 -4.76 -14.76 0.13
C CYS A 98 -5.52 -14.25 1.36
N ASP A 99 -5.13 -13.08 1.86
CA ASP A 99 -5.81 -12.31 2.91
C ASP A 99 -7.33 -12.25 2.70
N PHE A 100 -7.78 -11.86 1.51
CA PHE A 100 -9.21 -11.73 1.19
C PHE A 100 -9.95 -13.06 1.03
N CYS A 101 -9.34 -14.04 0.35
CA CYS A 101 -9.98 -15.36 0.20
C CYS A 101 -10.14 -16.06 1.55
N THR A 102 -9.24 -15.81 2.49
CA THR A 102 -9.31 -16.34 3.86
C THR A 102 -10.52 -15.81 4.60
N GLN A 103 -10.83 -14.51 4.48
CA GLN A 103 -12.03 -13.91 5.06
C GLN A 103 -13.34 -14.49 4.50
N LEU A 104 -13.32 -14.94 3.24
CA LEU A 104 -14.46 -15.54 2.57
C LEU A 104 -14.56 -17.07 2.77
N CYS A 105 -13.62 -17.66 3.50
CA CYS A 105 -13.56 -19.10 3.66
C CYS A 105 -14.70 -19.63 4.54
N LYS A 106 -15.31 -20.75 4.13
CA LYS A 106 -16.43 -21.40 4.83
C LYS A 106 -16.09 -22.83 5.27
N CYS A 107 -14.81 -23.18 5.40
CA CYS A 107 -14.44 -24.48 5.94
C CYS A 107 -14.96 -24.61 7.37
N GLN A 108 -15.71 -25.67 7.66
CA GLN A 108 -16.23 -25.98 9.00
C GLN A 108 -15.34 -27.02 9.73
N GLY A 109 -14.12 -27.25 9.26
CA GLY A 109 -13.22 -28.30 9.78
C GLY A 109 -12.14 -27.79 10.72
N ASP A 110 -11.57 -28.69 11.52
CA ASP A 110 -10.58 -28.41 12.58
C ASP A 110 -9.24 -27.83 12.08
N GLU A 111 -8.92 -27.95 10.79
CA GLU A 111 -7.71 -27.35 10.18
C GLU A 111 -7.93 -25.92 9.67
N CYS A 112 -9.15 -25.40 9.79
CA CYS A 112 -9.52 -24.04 9.42
C CYS A 112 -9.04 -23.10 10.54
N VAL A 113 -7.76 -22.76 10.57
CA VAL A 113 -7.13 -21.89 11.59
C VAL A 113 -7.52 -20.42 11.39
N VAL A 114 -8.78 -20.12 11.06
CA VAL A 114 -9.26 -18.73 10.95
C VAL A 114 -9.36 -18.15 12.36
N GLN A 115 -8.20 -17.84 12.94
CA GLN A 115 -8.00 -16.77 13.89
C GLN A 115 -7.16 -15.74 13.16
N LEU A 116 -7.83 -14.97 12.31
CA LEU A 116 -7.36 -13.63 12.06
C LEU A 116 -8.37 -12.78 12.82
N GLU A 117 -7.92 -12.18 13.92
CA GLU A 117 -8.43 -10.86 14.28
C GLU A 117 -8.49 -10.13 12.96
N ALA A 118 -9.71 -9.87 12.49
CA ALA A 118 -9.88 -9.06 11.33
C ALA A 118 -8.98 -7.87 11.61
N GLN A 119 -7.97 -7.64 10.76
CA GLN A 119 -7.58 -6.27 10.58
C GLN A 119 -8.93 -5.63 10.28
N GLU A 120 -9.41 -4.83 11.23
CA GLU A 120 -10.15 -3.69 10.81
C GLU A 120 -9.23 -3.14 9.72
N ASN A 121 -9.65 -3.35 8.47
CA ASN A 121 -9.73 -2.21 7.62
C ASN A 121 -10.39 -1.16 8.53
N VAL A 122 -9.52 -0.43 9.23
CA VAL A 122 -9.53 0.98 9.11
C VAL A 122 -9.29 1.20 7.59
N ASP A 123 -10.16 0.80 6.64
CA ASP A 123 -11.37 1.55 6.32
C ASP A 123 -11.21 2.83 7.10
N ALA A 124 -10.42 3.73 6.52
CA ALA A 124 -10.39 5.13 6.87
C ALA A 124 -11.85 5.57 6.93
N ARG A 125 -12.49 5.24 8.04
CA ARG A 125 -13.86 5.47 8.42
C ARG A 125 -13.63 6.53 9.47
N LEU A 126 -13.97 7.76 9.20
CA LEU A 126 -15.08 8.16 8.37
C LEU A 126 -14.57 8.86 7.09
N PRO A 127 -15.38 8.92 6.01
CA PRO A 127 -15.37 10.16 5.26
C PRO A 127 -15.57 11.23 6.34
N VAL A 128 -14.51 11.98 6.68
CA VAL A 128 -14.69 13.24 7.40
C VAL A 128 -15.79 13.88 6.60
N GLU A 129 -16.99 14.00 7.21
CA GLU A 129 -18.12 14.66 6.58
C GLU A 129 -17.53 15.97 6.09
N SER A 130 -17.29 16.04 4.78
CA SER A 130 -16.18 16.79 4.22
C SER A 130 -16.25 18.20 4.76
N LEU A 131 -15.39 18.48 5.75
CA LEU A 131 -15.32 19.78 6.38
C LEU A 131 -14.96 20.69 5.23
N SER A 132 -15.94 21.47 4.81
CA SER A 132 -15.79 22.34 3.67
C SER A 132 -15.71 23.76 4.16
N ARG A 133 -14.99 24.56 3.40
CA ARG A 133 -14.88 25.99 3.63
C ARG A 133 -15.24 26.74 2.36
N THR A 134 -15.66 27.98 2.56
CA THR A 134 -15.73 28.94 1.47
C THR A 134 -14.33 29.40 1.14
N VAL A 135 -13.99 29.45 -0.14
CA VAL A 135 -12.71 29.93 -0.64
C VAL A 135 -12.98 31.07 -1.59
N GLU A 136 -12.56 32.27 -1.22
CA GLU A 136 -12.62 33.44 -2.08
C GLU A 136 -11.47 33.42 -3.10
N SER A 137 -11.63 34.11 -4.23
CA SER A 137 -10.60 34.13 -5.28
C SER A 137 -9.26 34.67 -4.77
N GLU A 138 -9.30 35.69 -3.90
CA GLU A 138 -8.11 36.30 -3.30
C GLU A 138 -7.37 35.30 -2.40
N GLU A 139 -8.08 34.45 -1.66
CA GLU A 139 -7.48 33.42 -0.78
C GLU A 139 -6.80 32.32 -1.60
N SER A 140 -7.41 31.91 -2.71
CA SER A 140 -6.83 30.93 -3.63
C SER A 140 -5.57 31.48 -4.32
N GLU A 141 -5.58 32.75 -4.72
CA GLU A 141 -4.41 33.43 -5.29
C GLU A 141 -3.25 33.52 -4.28
N LEU A 142 -3.55 33.89 -3.03
CA LEU A 142 -2.58 33.92 -1.92
C LEU A 142 -1.98 32.53 -1.65
N PHE A 143 -2.81 31.48 -1.65
CA PHE A 143 -2.33 30.11 -1.47
C PHE A 143 -1.35 29.69 -2.56
N ILE A 144 -1.68 29.98 -3.83
CA ILE A 144 -0.81 29.68 -4.96
C ILE A 144 0.52 30.44 -4.85
N GLU A 145 0.49 31.71 -4.45
CA GLU A 145 1.70 32.52 -4.25
C GLU A 145 2.60 31.91 -3.15
N LEU A 146 2.03 31.57 -1.99
CA LEU A 146 2.75 30.96 -0.88
C LEU A 146 3.39 29.61 -1.27
N LEU A 147 2.64 28.70 -1.89
CA LEU A 147 3.20 27.42 -2.34
C LEU A 147 4.28 27.60 -3.41
N THR A 148 4.12 28.58 -4.29
CA THR A 148 5.13 28.89 -5.31
C THR A 148 6.43 29.37 -4.67
N ASP A 149 6.35 30.12 -3.57
CA ASP A 149 7.54 30.55 -2.84
C ASP A 149 8.17 29.41 -2.02
N ILE A 150 7.37 28.52 -1.42
CA ILE A 150 7.86 27.27 -0.79
C ILE A 150 8.61 26.42 -1.82
N ASP A 151 8.05 26.25 -3.02
CA ASP A 151 8.66 25.50 -4.13
C ASP A 151 10.00 26.10 -4.58
N LYS A 152 10.08 27.44 -4.68
CA LYS A 152 11.32 28.16 -5.03
C LYS A 152 12.40 28.06 -3.95
N LEU A 153 12.03 27.97 -2.68
CA LEU A 153 12.99 27.81 -1.59
C LEU A 153 13.72 26.47 -1.67
N GLY A 154 13.16 25.48 -2.38
CA GLY A 154 13.83 24.23 -2.73
C GLY A 154 14.26 23.42 -1.51
N THR A 155 13.53 23.55 -0.40
CA THR A 155 13.80 22.82 0.85
C THR A 155 13.56 21.32 0.68
N TYR A 156 12.64 20.93 -0.21
CA TYR A 156 12.24 19.55 -0.46
C TYR A 156 12.14 19.24 -1.96
N GLU A 157 11.22 18.37 -2.35
CA GLU A 157 10.88 18.08 -3.73
C GLU A 157 10.17 19.25 -4.41
N THR A 158 10.36 19.37 -5.73
CA THR A 158 9.70 20.39 -6.52
C THR A 158 8.23 20.02 -6.71
N LEU A 159 7.32 20.85 -6.22
CA LEU A 159 5.89 20.74 -6.44
C LEU A 159 5.57 20.96 -7.92
N GLY A 160 6.13 22.03 -8.50
CA GLY A 160 5.80 22.47 -9.85
C GLY A 160 4.41 23.13 -9.94
N SER A 161 4.23 23.96 -10.96
CA SER A 161 3.01 24.78 -11.13
C SER A 161 1.73 23.95 -11.25
N ASP A 162 1.80 22.81 -11.92
CA ASP A 162 0.62 21.99 -12.21
C ASP A 162 0.06 21.36 -10.92
N LEU A 163 0.94 20.89 -10.04
CA LEU A 163 0.56 20.32 -8.75
C LEU A 163 0.00 21.37 -7.80
N ILE A 164 0.62 22.56 -7.76
CA ILE A 164 0.14 23.69 -6.94
C ILE A 164 -1.30 24.04 -7.35
N LEU A 165 -1.57 24.12 -8.66
CA LEU A 165 -2.91 24.40 -9.18
C LEU A 165 -3.89 23.26 -8.88
N GLU A 166 -3.45 22.00 -8.90
CA GLU A 166 -4.28 20.85 -8.56
C GLU A 166 -4.72 20.89 -7.09
N ILE A 167 -3.80 21.19 -6.17
CA ILE A 167 -4.09 21.35 -4.74
C ILE A 167 -5.00 22.57 -4.52
N ALA A 168 -4.70 23.70 -5.17
CA ALA A 168 -5.51 24.92 -5.10
C ALA A 168 -6.96 24.68 -5.54
N GLY A 169 -7.15 23.86 -6.59
CA GLY A 169 -8.47 23.45 -7.09
C GLY A 169 -9.28 22.57 -6.14
N LYS A 170 -8.71 22.19 -5.00
CA LYS A 170 -9.36 21.40 -3.95
C LYS A 170 -9.50 22.16 -2.63
N LEU A 171 -9.10 23.43 -2.54
CA LEU A 171 -9.11 24.17 -1.27
C LEU A 171 -10.48 24.27 -0.59
N GLU A 172 -11.59 24.07 -1.31
CA GLU A 172 -12.93 23.97 -0.71
C GLU A 172 -13.04 22.87 0.35
N TYR A 173 -12.13 21.88 0.31
CA TYR A 173 -12.01 20.83 1.32
C TYR A 173 -10.96 21.19 2.36
N ILE A 174 -11.29 20.95 3.63
CA ILE A 174 -10.34 21.00 4.73
C ILE A 174 -9.58 19.67 4.74
N PHE A 175 -8.27 19.74 4.47
CA PHE A 175 -7.40 18.58 4.38
C PHE A 175 -6.68 18.28 5.69
N LEU A 176 -6.28 17.02 5.85
CA LEU A 176 -5.25 16.58 6.80
C LEU A 176 -4.00 16.13 6.00
N ALA A 177 -2.88 15.93 6.69
CA ALA A 177 -1.61 15.57 6.04
C ALA A 177 -1.74 14.27 5.25
N ASP A 178 -2.45 13.29 5.81
CA ASP A 178 -2.71 12.00 5.17
C ASP A 178 -3.48 12.17 3.85
N TYR A 179 -4.46 13.09 3.80
CA TYR A 179 -5.20 13.38 2.57
C TYR A 179 -4.27 13.92 1.49
N LEU A 180 -3.38 14.86 1.85
CA LEU A 180 -2.45 15.45 0.89
C LEU A 180 -1.54 14.36 0.28
N ILE A 181 -1.01 13.49 1.12
CA ILE A 181 -0.11 12.40 0.74
C ILE A 181 -0.82 11.32 -0.09
N GLU A 182 -2.08 11.02 0.20
CA GLU A 182 -2.84 9.97 -0.48
C GLU A 182 -3.38 10.38 -1.85
N HIS A 183 -3.68 11.68 -2.02
CA HIS A 183 -4.35 12.22 -3.18
C HIS A 183 -3.44 13.00 -4.13
N PHE A 184 -2.32 13.52 -3.64
CA PHE A 184 -1.36 14.26 -4.44
C PHE A 184 0.01 13.58 -4.40
N PRO A 185 0.86 13.76 -5.43
CA PRO A 185 2.25 13.30 -5.44
C PRO A 185 3.14 14.14 -4.50
N ILE A 186 2.79 14.17 -3.20
CA ILE A 186 3.58 14.76 -2.12
C ILE A 186 4.17 13.60 -1.32
N PHE A 187 5.48 13.47 -1.34
CA PHE A 187 6.22 12.33 -0.81
C PHE A 187 6.97 12.68 0.47
N ASN A 188 7.21 13.96 0.71
CA ASN A 188 7.82 14.44 1.94
C ASN A 188 6.74 14.88 2.95
N PRO A 189 6.61 14.21 4.10
CA PRO A 189 5.67 14.61 5.15
C PRO A 189 5.89 16.04 5.65
N HIS A 190 7.13 16.54 5.63
CA HIS A 190 7.42 17.94 5.95
C HIS A 190 6.83 18.90 4.93
N LEU A 191 6.86 18.55 3.63
CA LEU A 191 6.22 19.35 2.60
C LEU A 191 4.70 19.33 2.74
N ALA A 192 4.11 18.19 3.10
CA ALA A 192 2.69 18.12 3.44
C ALA A 192 2.34 19.03 4.63
N ASN A 193 3.17 19.06 5.68
CA ASN A 193 3.01 19.97 6.81
C ASN A 193 3.15 21.44 6.38
N ASP A 194 4.15 21.79 5.56
CA ASP A 194 4.33 23.16 5.07
C ASP A 194 3.12 23.64 4.25
N ILE A 195 2.54 22.75 3.44
CA ILE A 195 1.29 23.02 2.72
C ILE A 195 0.14 23.25 3.71
N LEU A 196 0.00 22.42 4.75
CA LEU A 196 -1.04 22.61 5.78
C LEU A 196 -0.83 23.90 6.59
N LEU A 197 0.40 24.30 6.84
CA LEU A 197 0.71 25.58 7.49
C LEU A 197 0.30 26.75 6.59
N ALA A 198 0.56 26.69 5.29
CA ALA A 198 0.07 27.70 4.35
C ALA A 198 -1.47 27.76 4.31
N VAL A 199 -2.15 26.60 4.33
CA VAL A 199 -3.61 26.53 4.47
C VAL A 199 -4.07 27.17 5.78
N LYS A 200 -3.45 26.82 6.90
CA LYS A 200 -3.79 27.37 8.23
C LYS A 200 -3.58 28.88 8.28
N ASP A 201 -2.50 29.40 7.70
CA ASP A 201 -2.20 30.83 7.71
C ASP A 201 -3.24 31.65 6.93
N ILE A 202 -3.87 31.05 5.91
CA ILE A 202 -4.93 31.69 5.11
C ILE A 202 -6.29 31.53 5.79
N PHE A 203 -6.69 30.30 6.13
CA PHE A 203 -8.07 29.99 6.52
C PHE A 203 -8.28 29.89 8.04
N ASN A 204 -7.21 29.67 8.81
CA ASN A 204 -7.21 29.53 10.27
C ASN A 204 -8.26 28.54 10.80
N ASP A 205 -8.50 27.48 10.04
CA ASP A 205 -9.54 26.47 10.26
C ASP A 205 -8.97 25.10 10.66
N ILE A 206 -7.65 24.99 10.73
CA ILE A 206 -6.90 23.81 11.15
C ILE A 206 -6.09 24.18 12.41
N SER A 207 -6.11 23.33 13.43
CA SER A 207 -5.32 23.54 14.66
C SER A 207 -3.81 23.35 14.39
N GLU A 208 -2.94 23.94 15.21
CA GLU A 208 -1.48 23.73 15.05
C GLU A 208 -1.12 22.25 15.16
N GLU A 209 -1.76 21.54 16.10
CA GLU A 209 -1.56 20.10 16.34
C GLU A 209 -1.94 19.22 15.14
N SER A 210 -2.90 19.66 14.32
CA SER A 210 -3.28 18.96 13.07
C SER A 210 -2.41 19.32 11.86
N ALA A 211 -1.67 20.44 11.92
CA ALA A 211 -0.75 20.86 10.85
C ALA A 211 0.65 20.25 11.03
N TYR A 212 1.04 19.92 12.26
CA TYR A 212 2.23 19.15 12.54
C TYR A 212 1.85 17.68 12.67
N MET A 213 2.09 16.87 11.62
CA MET A 213 2.33 15.44 11.85
C MET A 213 3.43 15.37 12.91
N THR A 214 3.11 14.89 14.11
CA THR A 214 4.12 14.68 15.15
C THR A 214 5.14 13.71 14.58
N MET A 215 6.31 14.24 14.20
CA MET A 215 7.51 13.44 13.98
C MET A 215 8.14 13.05 15.30
N ASP A 216 7.30 12.74 16.28
CA ASP A 216 7.73 11.97 17.40
C ASP A 216 8.08 10.60 16.82
N PHE A 217 9.39 10.42 16.61
CA PHE A 217 10.10 9.20 16.96
C PHE A 217 9.87 8.89 18.46
N GLU A 218 8.62 8.88 18.92
CA GLU A 218 8.28 7.95 19.96
C GLU A 218 8.42 6.57 19.31
N PRO A 219 9.18 5.66 19.93
CA PRO A 219 9.08 4.28 19.54
C PRO A 219 7.60 3.94 19.76
N TYR A 220 6.80 3.87 18.69
CA TYR A 220 5.53 3.15 18.66
C TYR A 220 5.87 1.66 18.85
N PHE A 221 6.37 1.36 20.03
CA PHE A 221 6.52 0.08 20.68
C PHE A 221 5.61 0.17 21.91
N GLU A 222 4.32 0.38 21.67
CA GLU A 222 3.26 -0.04 22.59
C GLU A 222 1.95 -0.04 21.78
N ASP A 223 1.59 -1.26 21.37
CA ASP A 223 0.23 -1.74 21.07
C ASP A 223 -0.48 -1.44 19.74
N ASP A 224 0.19 -0.96 18.67
CA ASP A 224 -0.45 -0.95 17.34
C ASP A 224 0.33 -1.72 16.24
N PRO A 225 0.07 -3.03 16.09
CA PRO A 225 0.65 -3.84 15.01
C PRO A 225 0.03 -3.59 13.62
N LEU A 226 -0.88 -2.62 13.44
CA LEU A 226 -1.88 -2.64 12.35
C LEU A 226 -1.82 -1.53 11.30
N LEU A 227 -0.81 -0.66 11.27
CA LEU A 227 -0.63 0.35 10.20
C LEU A 227 -0.03 -0.21 8.88
N LEU A 228 -0.14 -1.52 8.69
CA LEU A 228 0.65 -2.34 7.77
C LEU A 228 -0.29 -3.17 6.90
N GLY A 229 -0.60 -2.68 5.70
CA GLY A 229 -1.45 -3.39 4.74
C GLY A 229 -0.76 -4.62 4.17
N ALA A 230 -0.89 -5.78 4.82
CA ALA A 230 -0.27 -7.03 4.41
C ALA A 230 -1.02 -7.70 3.25
N ALA A 231 -0.44 -7.73 2.05
CA ALA A 231 -0.93 -8.56 0.96
C ALA A 231 -0.38 -9.98 1.11
N TYR A 232 -1.22 -10.94 1.52
CA TYR A 232 -0.87 -12.36 1.67
C TYR A 232 -1.11 -13.13 0.37
N CYS A 233 -0.16 -13.93 -0.10
CA CYS A 233 -0.35 -14.88 -1.20
C CYS A 233 0.47 -16.14 -0.91
N SER A 234 -0.21 -17.27 -0.67
CA SER A 234 0.45 -18.55 -0.40
C SER A 234 0.43 -19.44 -1.64
N ASN A 235 1.59 -19.69 -2.26
CA ASN A 235 1.68 -20.59 -3.42
C ASN A 235 1.33 -22.03 -2.99
N ILE A 236 0.35 -22.65 -3.66
CA ILE A 236 0.04 -24.08 -3.50
C ILE A 236 0.35 -24.76 -4.84
N SER A 237 1.18 -25.79 -4.81
CA SER A 237 1.41 -26.68 -5.95
C SER A 237 0.19 -27.56 -6.19
N GLU A 238 -0.31 -27.61 -7.43
CA GLU A 238 -1.14 -28.72 -7.88
C GLU A 238 -0.25 -29.98 -7.94
N SER A 239 -0.44 -30.91 -7.02
CA SER A 239 0.09 -32.26 -7.17
C SER A 239 -0.75 -32.98 -8.22
N SER A 240 -0.26 -33.01 -9.46
CA SER A 240 -0.74 -33.95 -10.46
C SER A 240 -0.34 -35.37 -10.03
N SER A 241 -1.26 -36.08 -9.37
CA SER A 241 -1.19 -37.54 -9.24
C SER A 241 -2.44 -38.10 -9.91
N ASP A 242 -2.26 -38.66 -11.10
CA ASP A 242 -3.00 -39.85 -11.55
C ASP A 242 -2.26 -40.44 -12.76
N ASP A 243 -1.16 -41.12 -12.45
CA ASP A 243 -0.70 -42.25 -13.25
C ASP A 243 -1.78 -43.34 -13.15
N ASN A 244 -2.48 -43.61 -14.25
CA ASN A 244 -3.18 -44.87 -14.40
C ASN A 244 -2.86 -45.45 -15.79
N ASP A 245 -1.64 -45.96 -15.89
CA ASP A 245 -1.23 -46.87 -16.94
C ASP A 245 -1.83 -48.25 -16.64
N SER A 246 -2.83 -48.65 -17.43
CA SER A 246 -3.41 -49.99 -17.41
C SER A 246 -3.89 -50.34 -18.82
N LEU A 247 -2.92 -50.63 -19.69
CA LEU A 247 -3.14 -51.43 -20.89
C LEU A 247 -2.75 -52.89 -20.56
N GLN A 248 -3.77 -53.72 -20.32
CA GLN A 248 -3.80 -55.14 -20.67
C GLN A 248 -5.11 -55.46 -21.36
#